data_AF-A0A923SKQ1-F1
#
_entry.id   AF-A0A923SKQ1-F1
#
_cell.length_a   1.000
_cell.length_b   1.000
_cell.length_c   1.000
_cell.angle_alpha   90.00
_cell.angle_beta   90.00
_cell.angle_gamma   90.00
#
_symmetry.space_group_name_H-M   'P 1'
#
loop_
_entity.id
_entity.type
_entity.pdbx_description
1 polymer ?
#
loop_
_entity_poly.entity_id
_entity_poly.type
_entity_poly.pdbx_seq_one_letter_code
_entity_poly.pdbx_strand_id
1 'polypeptide(L)'
;MKKITKTIILLLVASMSHAGFAQSDADNKLNLRGPVPPVDAQYGKYKTYQIVLDLAPGLEKSMNNKSAPFSLEKITKNFAISGLKKQDNGEFKIKYTLTRYELVNDEDYVETYYQKAPAYYIGLESNLEIQDKDGKTIYKRYTTPKVSMYVINPTDTYEGLVYKILNKNFYDMIQEFEGFYLYGPKIDGLQYFNIEKKKKSKSDFNPEEFNQSVQVLPTLVDVDRENWGELFGEAQKYWKEFLNFEDKNDEDLQKKVRFSANYNLASTNILLGQVDEASNYLNGVKENEKSFLGIRFHQPFLSGLITDIDKYKKVTEKALTIEAIQKEPVLASYKKAATAFRYAEFEGEVLDTDSKIFKGKVRILSDYPELIDLRTQQTVSGFRSMMDGIGSEKSSVRIFVEGAKKPERTNLKKVVNIKDNEGRLYIVGKTGKGVGITSDVNTKRYSLFEEVKKGSKVSLYHEFFPQDDYTLKKPAEDEFFSPPTLFGRKKALKEYFSDCPQMIESIDKGSYDFENKETYIKMFDDYSKFCAK
;
A
#
# COMPACT_ATOMS: atom_id res chain seq x y z
N MET A 1 3.40 49.25 -11.06
CA MET A 1 2.26 48.33 -11.34
C MET A 1 2.48 47.34 -12.49
N LYS A 2 3.42 47.52 -13.44
CA LYS A 2 3.62 46.57 -14.57
C LYS A 2 4.35 45.23 -14.23
N LYS A 3 4.94 45.08 -13.04
CA LYS A 3 5.65 43.85 -12.62
C LYS A 3 4.75 42.84 -11.88
N ILE A 4 3.73 43.30 -11.15
CA ILE A 4 2.80 42.43 -10.40
C ILE A 4 1.86 41.69 -11.36
N THR A 5 1.45 42.33 -12.46
CA THR A 5 0.60 41.71 -13.49
C THR A 5 1.33 40.60 -14.25
N LYS A 6 2.66 40.68 -14.43
CA LYS A 6 3.45 39.61 -15.09
C LYS A 6 3.58 38.36 -14.23
N THR A 7 3.74 38.49 -12.92
CA THR A 7 3.85 37.33 -12.01
C THR A 7 2.52 36.61 -11.83
N ILE A 8 1.40 37.33 -11.81
CA ILE A 8 0.06 36.75 -11.72
C ILE A 8 -0.33 36.07 -13.05
N ILE A 9 0.04 36.64 -14.21
CA ILE A 9 -0.16 36.00 -15.51
C ILE A 9 0.75 34.76 -15.67
N LEU A 10 1.98 34.75 -15.16
CA LEU A 10 2.84 33.56 -15.21
C LEU A 10 2.31 32.40 -14.33
N LEU A 11 1.73 32.71 -13.17
CA LEU A 11 1.08 31.74 -12.28
C LEU A 11 -0.25 31.23 -12.84
N LEU A 12 -1.03 32.09 -13.52
CA LEU A 12 -2.24 31.68 -14.25
C LEU A 12 -1.92 30.87 -15.52
N VAL A 13 -0.83 31.17 -16.22
CA VAL A 13 -0.40 30.38 -17.38
C VAL A 13 0.20 29.04 -16.93
N ALA A 14 0.86 28.95 -15.77
CA ALA A 14 1.33 27.69 -15.19
C ALA A 14 0.20 26.79 -14.64
N SER A 15 -0.89 27.38 -14.13
CA SER A 15 -2.08 26.65 -13.69
C SER A 15 -3.03 26.29 -14.84
N MET A 16 -3.10 27.09 -15.92
CA MET A 16 -3.87 26.77 -17.12
C MET A 16 -3.13 25.84 -18.10
N SER A 17 -1.80 25.72 -18.03
CA SER A 17 -1.05 24.73 -18.83
C SER A 17 -1.14 23.29 -18.31
N HIS A 18 -1.72 23.07 -17.12
CA HIS A 18 -2.13 21.73 -16.67
C HIS A 18 -3.58 21.37 -17.07
N ALA A 19 -4.40 22.35 -17.46
CA ALA A 19 -5.79 22.13 -17.87
C ALA A 19 -6.01 22.23 -19.39
N GLY A 20 -5.04 22.75 -20.16
CA GLY A 20 -5.17 22.99 -21.62
C GLY A 20 -4.52 21.96 -22.55
N PHE A 21 -3.80 20.97 -22.02
CA PHE A 21 -3.21 19.85 -22.80
C PHE A 21 -3.46 18.48 -22.15
N ALA A 22 -4.37 18.40 -21.17
CA ALA A 22 -4.74 17.15 -20.50
C ALA A 22 -6.02 16.51 -21.06
N GLN A 23 -6.55 17.01 -22.19
CA GLN A 23 -7.87 16.63 -22.69
C GLN A 23 -7.85 15.72 -23.94
N SER A 24 -6.70 15.12 -24.30
CA SER A 24 -6.64 14.03 -25.29
C SER A 24 -5.79 12.82 -24.90
N ASP A 25 -4.99 12.88 -23.83
CA ASP A 25 -4.07 11.79 -23.44
C ASP A 25 -4.63 10.82 -22.38
N ALA A 26 -5.87 11.05 -21.93
CA ALA A 26 -6.54 10.15 -20.99
C ALA A 26 -7.00 8.83 -21.63
N ASP A 27 -7.31 8.83 -22.94
CA ASP A 27 -7.97 7.71 -23.62
C ASP A 27 -7.02 6.57 -24.06
N ASN A 28 -5.70 6.80 -24.04
CA ASN A 28 -4.73 5.80 -24.53
C ASN A 28 -3.98 5.07 -23.41
N LYS A 29 -4.42 5.16 -22.15
CA LYS A 29 -3.81 4.43 -21.04
C LYS A 29 -4.37 3.02 -20.94
N LEU A 30 -3.49 2.04 -20.85
CA LEU A 30 -3.84 0.64 -20.70
C LEU A 30 -3.69 0.22 -19.24
N ASN A 31 -4.68 -0.48 -18.69
CA ASN A 31 -4.64 -1.08 -17.36
C ASN A 31 -4.39 -2.59 -17.50
N LEU A 32 -3.12 -2.97 -17.60
CA LEU A 32 -2.70 -4.33 -17.95
C LEU A 32 -1.89 -5.00 -16.83
N ARG A 33 -1.64 -6.30 -17.02
CA ARG A 33 -0.71 -7.09 -16.21
C ARG A 33 0.52 -7.46 -17.03
N GLY A 34 1.68 -7.40 -16.38
CA GLY A 34 2.97 -7.82 -16.90
C GLY A 34 3.07 -9.33 -17.14
N PRO A 35 4.16 -9.78 -17.75
CA PRO A 35 4.33 -11.11 -18.35
C PRO A 35 4.55 -12.27 -17.38
N VAL A 36 4.77 -11.99 -16.10
CA VAL A 36 5.09 -13.03 -15.11
C VAL A 36 3.82 -13.84 -14.82
N PRO A 37 3.83 -15.17 -15.01
CA PRO A 37 2.67 -16.00 -14.75
C PRO A 37 2.34 -16.07 -13.25
N PRO A 38 1.06 -16.30 -12.90
CA PRO A 38 0.66 -16.59 -11.54
C PRO A 38 1.28 -17.91 -11.04
N VAL A 39 1.33 -18.07 -9.72
CA VAL A 39 1.73 -19.33 -9.07
C VAL A 39 0.79 -20.48 -9.44
N ASP A 40 -0.52 -20.21 -9.45
CA ASP A 40 -1.55 -21.14 -9.89
C ASP A 40 -2.19 -20.63 -11.18
N ALA A 41 -1.83 -21.27 -12.29
CA ALA A 41 -2.29 -20.93 -13.63
C ALA A 41 -3.75 -21.32 -13.90
N GLN A 42 -4.41 -22.08 -13.01
CA GLN A 42 -5.79 -22.55 -13.22
C GLN A 42 -6.76 -21.38 -13.51
N TYR A 43 -6.54 -20.22 -12.88
CA TYR A 43 -7.39 -19.04 -13.03
C TYR A 43 -6.80 -17.99 -13.98
N GLY A 44 -5.68 -18.28 -14.64
CA GLY A 44 -4.98 -17.32 -15.50
C GLY A 44 -5.77 -16.85 -16.72
N LYS A 45 -6.86 -17.54 -17.06
CA LYS A 45 -7.80 -17.16 -18.13
C LYS A 45 -8.97 -16.30 -17.65
N TYR A 46 -9.14 -16.13 -16.34
CA TYR A 46 -10.23 -15.31 -15.81
C TYR A 46 -9.89 -13.85 -16.06
N LYS A 47 -10.83 -13.14 -16.69
CA LYS A 47 -10.69 -11.75 -17.11
C LYS A 47 -11.62 -10.82 -16.35
N THR A 48 -12.57 -11.37 -15.59
CA THR A 48 -13.65 -10.57 -15.02
C THR A 48 -13.84 -10.80 -13.53
N TYR A 49 -14.34 -9.78 -12.83
CA TYR A 49 -14.65 -9.88 -11.41
C TYR A 49 -15.93 -9.12 -11.03
N GLN A 50 -16.64 -9.67 -10.05
CA GLN A 50 -17.70 -9.02 -9.30
C GLN A 50 -17.12 -8.55 -7.97
N ILE A 51 -17.39 -7.30 -7.58
CA ILE A 51 -17.15 -6.83 -6.22
C ILE A 51 -18.47 -6.85 -5.46
N VAL A 52 -18.44 -7.41 -4.25
CA VAL A 52 -19.55 -7.38 -3.30
C VAL A 52 -19.04 -6.70 -2.05
N LEU A 53 -19.65 -5.57 -1.70
CA LEU A 53 -19.31 -4.82 -0.49
C LEU A 53 -20.35 -5.03 0.58
N ASP A 54 -19.88 -5.39 1.76
CA ASP A 54 -20.67 -5.44 2.98
C ASP A 54 -20.05 -4.47 3.99
N LEU A 55 -20.66 -3.29 4.14
CA LEU A 55 -20.06 -2.18 4.88
C LEU A 55 -20.73 -1.98 6.23
N ALA A 56 -19.94 -1.97 7.31
CA ALA A 56 -20.43 -1.72 8.66
C ALA A 56 -21.26 -0.42 8.75
N PRO A 57 -22.40 -0.41 9.46
CA PRO A 57 -23.20 0.80 9.69
C PRO A 57 -22.42 1.96 10.34
N GLY A 58 -21.36 1.64 11.08
CA GLY A 58 -20.48 2.64 11.68
C GLY A 58 -19.74 3.52 10.67
N LEU A 59 -19.58 3.06 9.42
CA LEU A 59 -19.01 3.85 8.33
C LEU A 59 -19.91 5.02 7.94
N GLU A 60 -21.17 4.75 7.64
CA GLU A 60 -22.15 5.78 7.29
C GLU A 60 -22.35 6.75 8.46
N LYS A 61 -22.49 6.23 9.68
CA LYS A 61 -22.56 7.06 10.90
C LYS A 61 -21.36 7.99 11.02
N SER A 62 -20.16 7.49 10.73
CA SER A 62 -18.93 8.28 10.77
C SER A 62 -18.91 9.41 9.76
N MET A 63 -19.33 9.13 8.52
CA MET A 63 -19.41 10.15 7.46
C MET A 63 -20.44 11.23 7.81
N ASN A 64 -21.62 10.82 8.29
CA ASN A 64 -22.67 11.74 8.74
C ASN A 64 -22.21 12.62 9.90
N ASN A 65 -21.46 12.07 10.87
CA ASN A 65 -20.88 12.85 11.99
C ASN A 65 -19.91 13.95 11.53
N LYS A 66 -19.32 13.82 10.34
CA LYS A 66 -18.42 14.82 9.74
C LYS A 66 -19.07 15.56 8.57
N SER A 67 -20.39 15.48 8.44
CA SER A 67 -21.17 16.10 7.36
C SER A 67 -20.65 15.73 5.97
N ALA A 68 -20.08 14.53 5.82
CA ALA A 68 -19.57 14.00 4.56
C ALA A 68 -20.64 13.12 3.91
N PRO A 69 -20.87 13.21 2.58
CA PRO A 69 -21.90 12.43 1.91
C PRO A 69 -21.49 10.96 1.78
N PHE A 70 -22.31 10.05 2.32
CA PHE A 70 -22.14 8.60 2.11
C PHE A 70 -22.68 8.17 0.74
N SER A 71 -21.90 7.38 0.00
CA SER A 71 -22.34 6.77 -1.26
C SER A 71 -21.67 5.42 -1.47
N LEU A 72 -22.46 4.34 -1.36
CA LEU A 72 -22.00 2.99 -1.64
C LEU A 72 -21.49 2.85 -3.08
N GLU A 73 -22.14 3.50 -4.04
CA GLU A 73 -21.73 3.48 -5.45
C GLU A 73 -20.34 4.09 -5.65
N LYS A 74 -20.06 5.26 -5.05
CA LYS A 74 -18.73 5.88 -5.11
C LYS A 74 -17.65 4.99 -4.46
N ILE A 75 -17.93 4.41 -3.29
CA ILE A 75 -17.01 3.48 -2.62
C ILE A 75 -16.73 2.28 -3.53
N THR A 76 -17.79 1.70 -4.09
CA THR A 76 -17.71 0.55 -4.99
C THR A 76 -16.82 0.85 -6.18
N LYS A 77 -16.97 2.02 -6.82
CA LYS A 77 -16.17 2.43 -7.99
C LYS A 77 -14.67 2.54 -7.70
N ASN A 78 -14.26 2.75 -6.45
CA ASN A 78 -12.85 2.89 -6.09
C ASN A 78 -12.10 1.54 -6.02
N PHE A 79 -12.81 0.43 -5.86
CA PHE A 79 -12.20 -0.90 -5.86
C PHE A 79 -12.04 -1.44 -7.28
N ALA A 80 -10.80 -1.35 -7.76
CA ALA A 80 -10.36 -1.84 -9.06
C ALA A 80 -9.29 -2.92 -8.90
N ILE A 81 -9.31 -3.92 -9.76
CA ILE A 81 -8.20 -4.87 -9.89
C ILE A 81 -7.66 -4.76 -11.30
N SER A 82 -6.38 -4.41 -11.40
CA SER A 82 -5.75 -4.22 -12.71
C SER A 82 -5.80 -5.48 -13.56
N GLY A 83 -5.98 -5.31 -14.87
CA GLY A 83 -6.12 -6.42 -15.82
C GLY A 83 -7.40 -7.25 -15.70
N LEU A 84 -8.32 -6.92 -14.78
CA LEU A 84 -9.63 -7.55 -14.70
C LEU A 84 -10.75 -6.53 -14.97
N LYS A 85 -11.78 -6.96 -15.69
CA LYS A 85 -12.97 -6.18 -15.98
C LYS A 85 -14.01 -6.38 -14.88
N LYS A 86 -14.46 -5.27 -14.31
CA LYS A 86 -15.52 -5.28 -13.31
C LYS A 86 -16.90 -5.51 -13.96
N GLN A 87 -17.66 -6.48 -13.48
CA GLN A 87 -19.02 -6.78 -13.93
C GLN A 87 -19.86 -7.46 -12.85
N ASP A 88 -21.19 -7.47 -13.00
CA ASP A 88 -22.10 -8.03 -11.98
C ASP A 88 -22.03 -9.55 -11.87
N ASN A 89 -21.62 -10.25 -12.93
CA ASN A 89 -21.41 -11.70 -12.95
C ASN A 89 -19.98 -12.02 -13.40
N GLY A 90 -19.00 -11.65 -12.57
CA GLY A 90 -17.59 -11.90 -12.84
C GLY A 90 -17.18 -13.33 -12.56
N GLU A 91 -16.12 -13.79 -13.22
CA GLU A 91 -15.51 -15.11 -12.97
C GLU A 91 -14.87 -15.21 -11.59
N PHE A 92 -14.35 -14.09 -11.07
CA PHE A 92 -14.05 -13.96 -9.65
C PHE A 92 -15.18 -13.23 -8.94
N LYS A 93 -15.59 -13.74 -7.78
CA LYS A 93 -16.45 -13.00 -6.85
C LYS A 93 -15.66 -12.58 -5.64
N ILE A 94 -15.46 -11.26 -5.50
CA ILE A 94 -14.65 -10.64 -4.46
C ILE A 94 -15.59 -10.02 -3.44
N LYS A 95 -15.68 -10.63 -2.27
CA LYS A 95 -16.46 -10.12 -1.15
C LYS A 95 -15.53 -9.41 -0.17
N TYR A 96 -15.66 -8.09 -0.08
CA TYR A 96 -14.99 -7.29 0.94
C TYR A 96 -16.02 -6.91 2.01
N THR A 97 -15.80 -7.40 3.23
CA THR A 97 -16.67 -7.15 4.37
C THR A 97 -15.92 -6.27 5.37
N LEU A 98 -16.38 -5.04 5.54
CA LEU A 98 -15.97 -4.16 6.62
C LEU A 98 -16.86 -4.48 7.83
N THR A 99 -16.39 -5.37 8.70
CA THR A 99 -17.16 -5.87 9.84
C THR A 99 -17.38 -4.79 10.91
N ARG A 100 -16.39 -3.94 11.16
CA ARG A 100 -16.52 -2.78 12.06
C ARG A 100 -15.79 -1.57 11.50
N TYR A 101 -16.39 -0.41 11.71
CA TYR A 101 -15.79 0.88 11.42
C TYR A 101 -16.23 1.89 12.47
N GLU A 102 -15.29 2.63 13.03
CA GLU A 102 -15.61 3.64 14.04
C GLU A 102 -14.69 4.85 13.89
N LEU A 103 -15.28 6.04 13.81
CA LEU A 103 -14.57 7.27 14.15
C LEU A 103 -14.67 7.48 15.66
N VAL A 104 -13.53 7.28 16.33
CA VAL A 104 -13.40 7.44 17.77
C VAL A 104 -13.37 8.94 18.09
N ASN A 105 -14.48 9.44 18.63
CA ASN A 105 -14.63 10.83 19.06
C ASN A 105 -14.94 10.85 20.56
N ASP A 106 -13.94 10.56 21.39
CA ASP A 106 -14.07 10.64 22.83
C ASP A 106 -13.39 11.94 23.31
N GLU A 107 -14.20 12.89 23.76
CA GLU A 107 -13.77 14.27 24.06
C GLU A 107 -12.66 14.33 25.12
N ASP A 108 -12.56 13.31 25.97
CA ASP A 108 -11.64 13.27 27.10
C ASP A 108 -10.19 12.93 26.72
N TYR A 109 -9.92 12.33 25.55
CA TYR A 109 -8.57 11.84 25.23
C TYR A 109 -8.18 11.80 23.75
N VAL A 110 -9.04 12.23 22.84
CA VAL A 110 -8.74 12.23 21.40
C VAL A 110 -8.25 13.61 20.95
N GLU A 111 -7.04 13.67 20.39
CA GLU A 111 -6.54 14.89 19.76
C GLU A 111 -7.29 15.16 18.44
N THR A 112 -7.93 16.32 18.32
CA THR A 112 -8.65 16.71 17.09
C THR A 112 -7.75 17.37 16.05
N TYR A 113 -6.55 17.81 16.47
CA TYR A 113 -5.53 18.39 15.62
C TYR A 113 -4.15 17.87 16.02
N TYR A 114 -3.35 17.48 15.04
CA TYR A 114 -1.94 17.17 15.21
C TYR A 114 -1.12 18.16 14.38
N GLN A 115 -0.23 18.93 15.03
CA GLN A 115 0.56 19.97 14.37
C GLN A 115 -0.26 20.96 13.50
N LYS A 116 -1.42 21.41 13.99
CA LYS A 116 -2.37 22.29 13.28
C LYS A 116 -3.02 21.68 12.02
N ALA A 117 -2.87 20.37 11.82
CA ALA A 117 -3.58 19.63 10.79
C ALA A 117 -4.70 18.80 11.43
N PRO A 118 -5.83 18.57 10.74
CA PRO A 118 -6.89 17.71 11.23
C PRO A 118 -6.38 16.30 11.55
N ALA A 119 -6.77 15.77 12.71
CA ALA A 119 -6.46 14.41 13.14
C ALA A 119 -7.76 13.62 13.37
N TYR A 120 -7.78 12.35 12.95
CA TYR A 120 -8.94 11.47 13.06
C TYR A 120 -8.52 10.09 13.55
N TYR A 121 -9.21 9.58 14.57
CA TYR A 121 -8.93 8.27 15.14
C TYR A 121 -9.94 7.29 14.57
N ILE A 122 -9.46 6.37 13.74
CA ILE A 122 -10.34 5.49 12.97
C ILE A 122 -10.01 4.05 13.32
N GLY A 123 -11.01 3.37 13.87
CA GLY A 123 -11.02 1.93 14.11
C GLY A 123 -11.60 1.19 12.92
N LEU A 124 -10.97 0.08 12.52
CA LEU A 124 -11.41 -0.76 11.42
C LEU A 124 -11.16 -2.24 11.73
N GLU A 125 -12.13 -3.07 11.34
CA GLU A 125 -12.03 -4.53 11.24
C GLU A 125 -12.66 -4.95 9.91
N SER A 126 -12.02 -5.84 9.18
CA SER A 126 -12.51 -6.30 7.89
C SER A 126 -12.02 -7.70 7.54
N ASN A 127 -12.68 -8.31 6.57
CA ASN A 127 -12.24 -9.54 5.93
C ASN A 127 -12.51 -9.47 4.43
N LEU A 128 -11.74 -10.26 3.68
CA LEU A 128 -11.87 -10.39 2.24
C LEU A 128 -11.90 -11.87 1.88
N GLU A 129 -12.91 -12.25 1.10
CA GLU A 129 -13.07 -13.58 0.54
C GLU A 129 -13.15 -13.48 -0.98
N ILE A 130 -12.41 -14.34 -1.69
CA ILE A 130 -12.52 -14.46 -3.15
C ILE A 130 -12.94 -15.88 -3.50
N GLN A 131 -13.98 -15.97 -4.31
CA GLN A 131 -14.52 -17.20 -4.87
C GLN A 131 -14.29 -17.25 -6.38
N ASP A 132 -14.15 -18.46 -6.92
CA ASP A 132 -14.18 -18.69 -8.36
C ASP A 132 -15.61 -18.69 -8.92
N LYS A 133 -15.73 -18.87 -10.24
CA LYS A 133 -17.01 -18.88 -10.95
C LYS A 133 -17.96 -20.01 -10.52
N ASP A 134 -17.42 -21.07 -9.93
CA ASP A 134 -18.17 -22.22 -9.43
C ASP A 134 -18.59 -22.02 -7.96
N GLY A 135 -18.20 -20.89 -7.35
CA GLY A 135 -18.51 -20.51 -5.97
C GLY A 135 -17.56 -21.10 -4.93
N LYS A 136 -16.47 -21.75 -5.34
CA LYS A 136 -15.46 -22.28 -4.41
C LYS A 136 -14.61 -21.12 -3.90
N THR A 137 -14.47 -21.02 -2.57
CA THR A 137 -13.52 -20.07 -1.98
C THR A 137 -12.08 -20.48 -2.27
N ILE A 138 -11.31 -19.56 -2.85
CA ILE A 138 -9.90 -19.78 -3.24
C ILE A 138 -8.93 -18.87 -2.49
N TYR A 139 -9.43 -17.83 -1.81
CA TYR A 139 -8.60 -16.90 -1.06
C TYR A 139 -9.37 -16.25 0.10
N LYS A 140 -8.72 -16.10 1.26
CA LYS A 140 -9.26 -15.39 2.42
C LYS A 140 -8.20 -14.60 3.18
N ARG A 141 -8.50 -13.34 3.54
CA ARG A 141 -7.66 -12.51 4.42
C ARG A 141 -8.49 -11.77 5.45
N TYR A 142 -7.85 -11.45 6.58
CA TYR A 142 -8.48 -10.74 7.69
C TYR A 142 -7.65 -9.53 8.11
N THR A 143 -8.32 -8.48 8.56
CA THR A 143 -7.74 -7.39 9.36
C THR A 143 -8.46 -7.40 10.70
N THR A 144 -7.74 -7.75 11.75
CA THR A 144 -8.27 -7.73 13.11
C THR A 144 -8.55 -6.30 13.57
N PRO A 145 -9.38 -6.11 14.62
CA PRO A 145 -9.72 -4.77 15.09
C PRO A 145 -8.48 -3.96 15.47
N LYS A 146 -8.21 -2.90 14.71
CA LYS A 146 -7.13 -1.93 14.97
C LYS A 146 -7.62 -0.50 14.89
N VAL A 147 -6.96 0.39 15.61
CA VAL A 147 -7.22 1.83 15.59
C VAL A 147 -5.93 2.58 15.24
N SER A 148 -6.05 3.60 14.40
CA SER A 148 -4.93 4.46 14.02
C SER A 148 -5.36 5.93 14.03
N MET A 149 -4.42 6.82 14.34
CA MET A 149 -4.58 8.27 14.19
C MET A 149 -4.14 8.68 12.78
N TYR A 150 -5.07 9.16 11.98
CA TYR A 150 -4.82 9.67 10.63
C TYR A 150 -4.71 11.18 10.64
N VAL A 151 -3.63 11.70 10.08
CA VAL A 151 -3.42 13.15 9.91
C VAL A 151 -3.45 13.47 8.43
N ILE A 152 -4.28 14.44 8.03
CA ILE A 152 -4.49 14.82 6.63
C ILE A 152 -4.15 16.30 6.39
N ASN A 153 -4.00 16.70 5.13
CA ASN A 153 -3.81 18.12 4.83
C ASN A 153 -5.07 18.90 5.23
N PRO A 154 -4.98 20.16 5.71
CA PRO A 154 -6.16 20.98 6.00
C PRO A 154 -7.12 21.18 4.81
N THR A 155 -6.63 20.98 3.59
CA THR A 155 -7.40 21.06 2.35
C THR A 155 -8.10 19.76 1.96
N ASP A 156 -7.73 18.63 2.58
CA ASP A 156 -8.31 17.33 2.29
C ASP A 156 -9.66 17.17 3.02
N THR A 157 -10.59 16.44 2.41
CA THR A 157 -11.90 16.16 3.00
C THR A 157 -11.90 14.86 3.79
N TYR A 158 -12.81 14.77 4.76
CA TYR A 158 -13.04 13.51 5.49
C TYR A 158 -13.50 12.37 4.56
N GLU A 159 -14.35 12.66 3.56
CA GLU A 159 -14.73 11.69 2.51
C GLU A 159 -13.49 11.11 1.80
N GLY A 160 -12.55 11.97 1.40
CA GLY A 160 -11.30 11.54 0.78
C GLY A 160 -10.44 10.67 1.69
N LEU A 161 -10.38 10.97 2.99
CA LEU A 161 -9.70 10.13 3.98
C LEU A 161 -10.33 8.73 4.07
N VAL A 162 -11.65 8.66 4.20
CA VAL A 162 -12.38 7.38 4.28
C VAL A 162 -12.08 6.51 3.05
N TYR A 163 -12.15 7.09 1.85
CA TYR A 163 -11.83 6.35 0.62
C TYR A 163 -10.38 5.86 0.58
N LYS A 164 -9.42 6.68 1.02
CA LYS A 164 -8.02 6.25 1.12
C LYS A 164 -7.84 5.07 2.08
N ILE A 165 -8.49 5.10 3.25
CA ILE A 165 -8.40 4.03 4.25
C ILE A 165 -8.97 2.72 3.71
N LEU A 166 -10.19 2.76 3.16
CA LEU A 166 -10.84 1.56 2.63
C LEU A 166 -10.09 0.99 1.42
N ASN A 167 -9.66 1.83 0.49
CA ASN A 167 -8.83 1.40 -0.64
C ASN A 167 -7.54 0.75 -0.17
N LYS A 168 -6.82 1.41 0.74
CA LYS A 168 -5.57 0.85 1.26
C LYS A 168 -5.81 -0.52 1.90
N ASN A 169 -6.81 -0.64 2.77
CA ASN A 169 -7.10 -1.92 3.42
C ASN A 169 -7.48 -3.01 2.43
N PHE A 170 -8.29 -2.70 1.41
CA PHE A 170 -8.62 -3.62 0.33
C PHE A 170 -7.38 -4.07 -0.45
N TYR A 171 -6.54 -3.13 -0.90
CA TYR A 171 -5.32 -3.45 -1.67
C TYR A 171 -4.30 -4.24 -0.85
N ASP A 172 -4.13 -3.91 0.44
CA ASP A 172 -3.28 -4.69 1.35
C ASP A 172 -3.80 -6.14 1.44
N MET A 173 -5.12 -6.37 1.42
CA MET A 173 -5.70 -7.71 1.47
C MET A 173 -5.63 -8.49 0.15
N ILE A 174 -5.67 -7.84 -1.02
CA ILE A 174 -5.66 -8.55 -2.31
C ILE A 174 -4.26 -8.73 -2.90
N GLN A 175 -3.23 -8.08 -2.34
CA GLN A 175 -1.88 -8.09 -2.92
C GLN A 175 -1.33 -9.51 -3.17
N GLU A 176 -1.53 -10.43 -2.23
CA GLU A 176 -1.07 -11.82 -2.37
C GLU A 176 -1.94 -12.61 -3.36
N PHE A 177 -3.26 -12.35 -3.39
CA PHE A 177 -4.16 -12.90 -4.41
C PHE A 177 -3.68 -12.57 -5.83
N GLU A 178 -3.24 -11.33 -6.07
CA GLU A 178 -2.71 -10.94 -7.38
C GLU A 178 -1.48 -11.77 -7.77
N GLY A 179 -0.60 -12.11 -6.83
CA GLY A 179 0.55 -12.99 -7.09
C GLY A 179 0.19 -14.46 -7.24
N PHE A 180 -0.85 -14.94 -6.54
CA PHE A 180 -1.29 -16.33 -6.63
C PHE A 180 -1.95 -16.66 -7.96
N TYR A 181 -2.82 -15.78 -8.43
CA TYR A 181 -3.81 -16.15 -9.45
C TYR A 181 -3.83 -15.22 -10.66
N LEU A 182 -3.18 -14.06 -10.60
CA LEU A 182 -3.08 -13.14 -11.73
C LEU A 182 -1.66 -13.07 -12.27
N TYR A 183 -1.56 -12.76 -13.55
CA TYR A 183 -0.28 -12.36 -14.12
C TYR A 183 0.20 -11.05 -13.48
N GLY A 184 1.52 -10.81 -13.46
CA GLY A 184 2.07 -9.58 -12.93
C GLY A 184 3.43 -9.16 -13.51
N PRO A 185 4.00 -8.04 -13.04
CA PRO A 185 3.43 -7.10 -12.08
C PRO A 185 2.23 -6.35 -12.67
N LYS A 186 1.46 -5.66 -11.82
CA LYS A 186 0.50 -4.66 -12.29
C LYS A 186 1.24 -3.57 -13.09
N ILE A 187 0.75 -3.23 -14.29
CA ILE A 187 1.31 -2.18 -15.15
C ILE A 187 0.32 -1.02 -15.23
N ASP A 188 0.59 0.02 -14.44
CA ASP A 188 -0.15 1.28 -14.47
C ASP A 188 0.51 2.29 -15.41
N GLY A 189 -0.28 2.91 -16.29
CA GLY A 189 0.16 4.06 -17.06
C GLY A 189 0.94 3.73 -18.35
N LEU A 190 0.96 2.47 -18.78
CA LEU A 190 1.38 2.12 -20.13
C LEU A 190 0.45 2.79 -21.13
N GLN A 191 1.01 3.39 -22.17
CA GLN A 191 0.24 4.15 -23.15
C GLN A 191 0.35 3.54 -24.53
N TYR A 192 -0.43 4.06 -25.46
CA TYR A 192 -0.17 3.91 -26.88
C TYR A 192 -0.32 5.26 -27.57
N PHE A 193 0.38 5.43 -28.69
CA PHE A 193 0.47 6.72 -29.36
C PHE A 193 -0.06 6.65 -30.77
N ASN A 194 -1.19 7.32 -30.99
CA ASN A 194 -1.67 7.65 -32.33
C ASN A 194 -0.86 8.81 -32.90
N ILE A 195 -0.73 8.84 -34.23
CA ILE A 195 -0.12 9.92 -34.98
C ILE A 195 -1.21 10.79 -35.57
N GLU A 196 -1.14 12.08 -35.26
CA GLU A 196 -1.92 13.11 -35.95
C GLU A 196 -1.00 13.97 -36.80
N LYS A 197 -1.35 14.08 -38.07
CA LYS A 197 -0.68 14.97 -39.03
C LYS A 197 -1.31 16.36 -38.97
N LYS A 198 -0.47 17.39 -38.83
CA LYS A 198 -0.95 18.78 -38.84
C LYS A 198 -1.55 19.11 -40.21
N LYS A 199 -2.64 19.88 -40.25
CA LYS A 199 -3.30 20.32 -41.50
C LYS A 199 -2.36 21.02 -42.49
N LYS A 200 -1.27 21.62 -42.03
CA LYS A 200 -0.27 22.32 -42.87
C LYS A 200 0.94 21.45 -43.23
N SER A 201 1.01 20.22 -42.76
CA SER A 201 2.10 19.29 -43.05
C SER A 201 2.09 18.92 -44.53
N LYS A 202 3.25 18.96 -45.17
CA LYS A 202 3.48 18.53 -46.55
C LYS A 202 4.04 17.11 -46.65
N SER A 203 4.06 16.38 -45.52
CA SER A 203 4.41 14.97 -45.49
C SER A 203 3.48 14.16 -46.41
N ASP A 204 3.92 13.03 -46.95
CA ASP A 204 3.05 12.03 -47.59
C ASP A 204 2.73 10.85 -46.66
N PHE A 205 3.21 10.90 -45.41
CA PHE A 205 2.94 9.87 -44.41
C PHE A 205 1.43 9.67 -44.20
N ASN A 206 1.03 8.41 -44.12
CA ASN A 206 -0.34 7.98 -43.89
C ASN A 206 -0.58 7.71 -42.38
N PRO A 207 -1.12 8.68 -41.62
CA PRO A 207 -1.39 8.47 -40.19
C PRO A 207 -2.51 7.46 -39.94
N GLU A 208 -3.44 7.26 -40.88
CA GLU A 208 -4.57 6.34 -40.68
C GLU A 208 -4.10 4.89 -40.63
N GLU A 209 -3.24 4.50 -41.58
CA GLU A 209 -2.63 3.17 -41.62
C GLU A 209 -1.75 2.91 -40.38
N PHE A 210 -0.97 3.92 -39.96
CA PHE A 210 -0.21 3.81 -38.72
C PHE A 210 -1.13 3.62 -37.52
N ASN A 211 -2.19 4.41 -37.39
CA ASN A 211 -3.11 4.32 -36.26
C ASN A 211 -3.94 3.03 -36.26
N GLN A 212 -4.20 2.42 -37.42
CA GLN A 212 -4.81 1.09 -37.51
C GLN A 212 -3.91 0.02 -36.87
N SER A 213 -2.60 0.05 -37.13
CA SER A 213 -1.66 -0.89 -36.50
C SER A 213 -1.61 -0.75 -34.97
N VAL A 214 -1.94 0.42 -34.42
CA VAL A 214 -1.97 0.71 -32.97
C VAL A 214 -3.22 0.15 -32.29
N GLN A 215 -4.30 -0.13 -33.05
CA GLN A 215 -5.56 -0.63 -32.48
C GLN A 215 -5.46 -2.03 -31.85
N VAL A 216 -4.36 -2.75 -32.07
CA VAL A 216 -4.09 -4.01 -31.37
C VAL A 216 -4.00 -3.84 -29.84
N LEU A 217 -3.53 -2.69 -29.37
CA LEU A 217 -3.28 -2.43 -27.94
C LEU A 217 -4.55 -2.28 -27.08
N PRO A 218 -5.58 -1.50 -27.47
CA PRO A 218 -6.83 -1.42 -26.69
C PRO A 218 -7.62 -2.74 -26.65
N THR A 219 -7.42 -3.66 -27.59
CA THR A 219 -8.11 -4.97 -27.63
C THR A 219 -7.55 -6.01 -26.65
N LEU A 220 -6.39 -5.74 -26.03
CA LEU A 220 -5.66 -6.73 -25.23
C LEU A 220 -6.43 -7.28 -24.04
N VAL A 221 -7.33 -6.49 -23.45
CA VAL A 221 -8.14 -6.92 -22.30
C VAL A 221 -9.07 -8.07 -22.68
N ASP A 222 -9.49 -8.16 -23.94
CA ASP A 222 -10.42 -9.18 -24.43
C ASP A 222 -9.70 -10.41 -25.02
N VAL A 223 -8.40 -10.33 -25.31
CA VAL A 223 -7.62 -11.40 -25.95
C VAL A 223 -6.83 -12.20 -24.92
N ASP A 224 -6.89 -13.54 -25.01
CA ASP A 224 -6.07 -14.41 -24.15
C ASP A 224 -4.59 -14.14 -24.36
N ARG A 225 -3.83 -14.12 -23.25
CA ARG A 225 -2.41 -13.76 -23.26
C ARG A 225 -1.56 -14.61 -24.21
N GLU A 226 -1.91 -15.90 -24.34
CA GLU A 226 -1.25 -16.83 -25.25
C GLU A 226 -1.30 -16.37 -26.72
N ASN A 227 -2.30 -15.58 -27.09
CA ASN A 227 -2.50 -15.07 -28.45
C ASN A 227 -1.93 -13.66 -28.67
N TRP A 228 -1.36 -13.02 -27.64
CA TRP A 228 -0.82 -11.66 -27.77
C TRP A 228 0.36 -11.59 -28.76
N GLY A 229 1.17 -12.64 -28.82
CA GLY A 229 2.30 -12.70 -29.76
C GLY A 229 1.85 -12.62 -31.22
N GLU A 230 0.80 -13.35 -31.58
CA GLU A 230 0.21 -13.32 -32.93
C GLU A 230 -0.45 -11.97 -33.22
N LEU A 231 -1.21 -11.44 -32.25
CA LEU A 231 -1.86 -10.14 -32.36
C LEU A 231 -0.85 -9.00 -32.62
N PHE A 232 0.31 -9.04 -31.98
CA PHE A 232 1.35 -8.04 -32.17
C PHE A 232 2.20 -8.25 -33.42
N GLY A 233 2.28 -9.48 -33.95
CA GLY A 233 3.29 -9.86 -34.95
C GLY A 233 3.33 -8.96 -36.18
N GLU A 234 2.19 -8.70 -36.82
CA GLU A 234 2.12 -7.83 -38.00
C GLU A 234 2.34 -6.36 -37.65
N ALA A 235 1.80 -5.89 -36.52
CA ALA A 235 2.02 -4.52 -36.07
C ALA A 235 3.50 -4.24 -35.74
N GLN A 236 4.20 -5.19 -35.12
CA GLN A 236 5.63 -5.08 -34.83
C GLN A 236 6.48 -5.06 -36.10
N LYS A 237 6.15 -5.88 -37.11
CA LYS A 237 6.83 -5.84 -38.42
C LYS A 237 6.68 -4.46 -39.05
N TYR A 238 5.46 -3.94 -39.08
CA TYR A 238 5.16 -2.62 -39.62
C TYR A 238 5.90 -1.50 -38.87
N TRP A 239 5.87 -1.48 -37.53
CA TRP A 239 6.57 -0.45 -36.74
C TRP A 239 8.09 -0.47 -36.92
N LYS A 240 8.69 -1.64 -37.18
CA LYS A 240 10.15 -1.74 -37.42
C LYS A 240 10.58 -0.95 -38.66
N GLU A 241 9.72 -0.79 -39.65
CA GLU A 241 9.98 0.02 -40.85
C GLU A 241 10.11 1.52 -40.51
N PHE A 242 9.48 1.97 -39.42
CA PHE A 242 9.43 3.38 -39.02
C PHE A 242 10.52 3.82 -38.04
N LEU A 243 11.39 2.90 -37.59
CA LEU A 243 12.47 3.22 -36.64
C LEU A 243 13.42 4.30 -37.16
N ASN A 244 13.68 4.29 -38.47
CA ASN A 244 14.53 5.24 -39.16
C ASN A 244 13.75 6.14 -40.14
N PHE A 245 12.42 6.24 -39.99
CA PHE A 245 11.55 7.00 -40.89
C PHE A 245 12.07 8.43 -41.13
N GLU A 246 12.23 8.87 -42.37
CA GLU A 246 12.70 10.22 -42.70
C GLU A 246 11.62 11.00 -43.43
N ASP A 247 11.41 12.25 -43.00
CA ASP A 247 10.48 13.16 -43.63
C ASP A 247 11.08 14.56 -43.71
N LYS A 248 11.61 14.88 -44.89
CA LYS A 248 12.26 16.16 -45.18
C LYS A 248 11.28 17.34 -45.13
N ASN A 249 9.97 17.07 -45.16
CA ASN A 249 8.92 18.08 -45.20
C ASN A 249 8.28 18.32 -43.81
N ASP A 250 8.52 17.45 -42.82
CA ASP A 250 7.97 17.58 -41.47
C ASP A 250 8.81 16.85 -40.40
N GLU A 251 9.85 17.52 -39.90
CA GLU A 251 10.74 16.98 -38.85
C GLU A 251 9.99 16.66 -37.53
N ASP A 252 8.92 17.40 -37.21
CA ASP A 252 8.12 17.15 -36.01
C ASP A 252 7.32 15.85 -36.13
N LEU A 253 6.72 15.61 -37.31
CA LEU A 253 6.06 14.35 -37.62
C LEU A 253 7.07 13.20 -37.65
N GLN A 254 8.23 13.41 -38.26
CA GLN A 254 9.32 12.41 -38.29
C GLN A 254 9.67 11.91 -36.89
N LYS A 255 9.93 12.84 -35.95
CA LYS A 255 10.25 12.49 -34.56
C LYS A 255 9.10 11.78 -33.86
N LYS A 256 7.86 12.22 -34.08
CA LYS A 256 6.68 11.55 -33.50
C LYS A 256 6.52 10.11 -34.00
N VAL A 257 6.66 9.88 -35.30
CA VAL A 257 6.56 8.53 -35.90
C VAL A 257 7.63 7.61 -35.34
N ARG A 258 8.90 8.07 -35.30
CA ARG A 258 10.01 7.31 -34.70
C ARG A 258 9.79 7.02 -33.21
N PHE A 259 9.33 8.02 -32.45
CA PHE A 259 9.02 7.86 -31.03
C PHE A 259 7.94 6.80 -30.82
N SER A 260 6.80 6.92 -31.50
CA SER A 260 5.68 5.99 -31.37
C SER A 260 6.07 4.57 -31.77
N ALA A 261 6.83 4.39 -32.86
CA ALA A 261 7.32 3.08 -33.29
C ALA A 261 8.22 2.43 -32.22
N ASN A 262 9.22 3.16 -31.72
CA ASN A 262 10.10 2.65 -30.66
C ASN A 262 9.34 2.36 -29.36
N TYR A 263 8.41 3.23 -28.97
CA TYR A 263 7.62 3.05 -27.75
C TYR A 263 6.70 1.83 -27.85
N ASN A 264 6.00 1.66 -28.97
CA ASN A 264 5.09 0.54 -29.19
C ASN A 264 5.86 -0.79 -29.26
N LEU A 265 7.03 -0.82 -29.91
CA LEU A 265 7.92 -1.99 -29.94
C LEU A 265 8.44 -2.33 -28.54
N ALA A 266 8.95 -1.37 -27.78
CA ALA A 266 9.38 -1.60 -26.40
C ALA A 266 8.23 -2.15 -25.54
N SER A 267 7.07 -1.51 -25.60
CA SER A 267 5.89 -1.85 -24.80
C SER A 267 5.36 -3.25 -25.09
N THR A 268 5.22 -3.61 -26.38
CA THR A 268 4.73 -4.94 -26.76
C THR A 268 5.71 -6.05 -26.39
N ASN A 269 7.02 -5.84 -26.57
CA ASN A 269 8.04 -6.80 -26.12
C ASN A 269 8.04 -6.96 -24.59
N ILE A 270 7.85 -5.88 -23.82
CA ILE A 270 7.67 -5.94 -22.35
C ILE A 270 6.46 -6.80 -22.00
N LEU A 271 5.31 -6.60 -22.67
CA LEU A 271 4.07 -7.35 -22.42
C LEU A 271 4.20 -8.85 -22.74
N LEU A 272 5.04 -9.20 -23.73
CA LEU A 272 5.40 -10.57 -24.10
C LEU A 272 6.50 -11.19 -23.23
N GLY A 273 7.09 -10.44 -22.29
CA GLY A 273 8.20 -10.92 -21.46
C GLY A 273 9.56 -10.94 -22.15
N GLN A 274 9.66 -10.34 -23.33
CA GLN A 274 10.87 -10.24 -24.15
C GLN A 274 11.67 -8.98 -23.73
N VAL A 275 12.10 -8.94 -22.47
CA VAL A 275 12.74 -7.74 -21.87
C VAL A 275 14.06 -7.33 -22.53
N ASP A 276 14.84 -8.29 -23.02
CA ASP A 276 16.09 -8.01 -23.74
C ASP A 276 15.81 -7.32 -25.07
N GLU A 277 14.82 -7.81 -25.82
CA GLU A 277 14.40 -7.20 -27.08
C GLU A 277 13.76 -5.83 -26.85
N ALA A 278 12.95 -5.66 -25.80
CA ALA A 278 12.40 -4.36 -25.44
C ALA A 278 13.49 -3.30 -25.17
N SER A 279 14.59 -3.71 -24.54
CA SER A 279 15.70 -2.84 -24.16
C SER A 279 16.39 -2.20 -25.39
N ASN A 280 16.37 -2.88 -26.54
CA ASN A 280 16.94 -2.39 -27.79
C ASN A 280 16.26 -1.10 -28.30
N TYR A 281 14.99 -0.88 -27.93
CA TYR A 281 14.21 0.27 -28.41
C TYR A 281 14.23 1.48 -27.45
N LEU A 282 14.76 1.34 -26.23
CA LEU A 282 14.70 2.39 -25.21
C LEU A 282 15.49 3.65 -25.60
N ASN A 283 16.63 3.49 -26.27
CA ASN A 283 17.40 4.64 -26.77
C ASN A 283 16.62 5.41 -27.83
N GLY A 284 15.93 4.72 -28.75
CA GLY A 284 15.08 5.34 -29.74
C GLY A 284 13.88 6.09 -29.13
N VAL A 285 13.29 5.57 -28.04
CA VAL A 285 12.29 6.32 -27.25
C VAL A 285 12.91 7.59 -26.71
N LYS A 286 14.05 7.49 -26.02
CA LYS A 286 14.74 8.64 -25.39
C LYS A 286 15.13 9.72 -26.38
N GLU A 287 15.64 9.35 -27.55
CA GLU A 287 16.11 10.30 -28.57
C GLU A 287 14.97 11.07 -29.24
N ASN A 288 13.83 10.42 -29.45
CA ASN A 288 12.69 10.98 -30.17
C ASN A 288 11.60 11.56 -29.25
N GLU A 289 11.69 11.33 -27.94
CA GLU A 289 10.77 11.87 -26.93
C GLU A 289 10.89 13.40 -26.82
N LYS A 290 9.74 14.08 -26.90
CA LYS A 290 9.67 15.51 -26.59
C LYS A 290 9.87 15.73 -25.10
N SER A 291 10.91 16.46 -24.74
CA SER A 291 11.12 16.88 -23.35
C SER A 291 10.22 18.07 -23.00
N PHE A 292 9.56 18.02 -21.83
CA PHE A 292 8.91 19.18 -21.24
C PHE A 292 9.81 19.75 -20.15
N LEU A 293 10.28 21.00 -20.31
CA LEU A 293 11.24 21.63 -19.39
C LEU A 293 12.51 20.78 -19.13
N GLY A 294 12.96 20.04 -20.14
CA GLY A 294 14.11 19.13 -20.04
C GLY A 294 13.83 17.79 -19.37
N ILE A 295 12.59 17.55 -18.90
CA ILE A 295 12.16 16.30 -18.27
C ILE A 295 11.60 15.35 -19.34
N ARG A 296 12.01 14.09 -19.25
CA ARG A 296 11.52 12.96 -20.07
C ARG A 296 10.85 11.96 -19.13
N PHE A 297 9.73 11.38 -19.56
CA PHE A 297 8.87 10.54 -18.74
C PHE A 297 8.82 9.10 -19.26
N HIS A 298 8.84 8.88 -20.57
CA HIS A 298 8.52 7.59 -21.17
C HIS A 298 9.68 6.58 -21.10
N GLN A 299 10.91 6.97 -21.47
CA GLN A 299 12.03 6.04 -21.36
C GLN A 299 12.34 5.63 -19.90
N PRO A 300 12.36 6.55 -18.91
CA PRO A 300 12.53 6.18 -17.52
C PRO A 300 11.41 5.25 -17.03
N PHE A 301 10.16 5.50 -17.44
CA PHE A 301 9.02 4.64 -17.11
C PHE A 301 9.20 3.22 -17.64
N LEU A 302 9.49 3.04 -18.94
CA LEU A 302 9.69 1.71 -19.53
C LEU A 302 10.86 0.95 -18.92
N SER A 303 11.95 1.65 -18.58
CA SER A 303 13.10 1.06 -17.89
C SER A 303 12.75 0.59 -16.47
N GLY A 304 11.92 1.38 -15.78
CA GLY A 304 11.34 1.01 -14.48
C GLY A 304 10.50 -0.26 -14.57
N LEU A 305 9.62 -0.36 -15.58
CA LEU A 305 8.79 -1.55 -15.80
C LEU A 305 9.61 -2.81 -16.01
N ILE A 306 10.68 -2.76 -16.83
CA ILE A 306 11.58 -3.92 -17.02
C ILE A 306 12.18 -4.34 -15.68
N THR A 307 12.67 -3.39 -14.91
CA THR A 307 13.24 -3.63 -13.57
C THR A 307 12.20 -4.25 -12.62
N ASP A 308 10.96 -3.78 -12.67
CA ASP A 308 9.89 -4.25 -11.80
C ASP A 308 9.42 -5.65 -12.18
N ILE A 309 9.43 -6.03 -13.47
CA ILE A 309 9.18 -7.39 -13.93
C ILE A 309 10.20 -8.36 -13.33
N ASP A 310 11.49 -8.03 -13.40
CA ASP A 310 12.55 -8.88 -12.85
C ASP A 310 12.49 -9.01 -11.33
N LYS A 311 12.10 -7.93 -10.64
CA LYS A 311 11.80 -7.99 -9.19
C LYS A 311 10.60 -8.88 -8.91
N TYR A 312 9.52 -8.75 -9.70
CA TYR A 312 8.26 -9.46 -9.48
C TYR A 312 8.41 -10.98 -9.65
N LYS A 313 9.25 -11.46 -10.58
CA LYS A 313 9.61 -12.88 -10.71
C LYS A 313 10.15 -13.47 -9.40
N LYS A 314 11.01 -12.72 -8.69
CA LYS A 314 11.60 -13.12 -7.40
C LYS A 314 10.62 -13.07 -6.23
N VAL A 315 9.52 -12.34 -6.36
CA VAL A 315 8.47 -12.23 -5.33
C VAL A 315 7.43 -13.34 -5.51
N THR A 316 7.03 -13.64 -6.75
CA THR A 316 6.05 -14.68 -7.07
C THR A 316 6.53 -16.09 -6.72
N GLU A 317 7.81 -16.41 -6.90
CA GLU A 317 8.40 -17.68 -6.44
C GLU A 317 8.19 -17.93 -4.92
N LYS A 318 8.05 -16.87 -4.12
CA LYS A 318 7.84 -16.98 -2.66
C LYS A 318 6.39 -17.05 -2.24
N ALA A 319 5.48 -16.59 -3.08
CA ALA A 319 4.04 -16.69 -2.81
C ALA A 319 3.64 -18.16 -2.60
N LEU A 320 4.33 -19.12 -3.23
CA LEU A 320 4.22 -20.57 -2.96
C LEU A 320 4.31 -20.99 -1.48
N THR A 321 4.85 -20.15 -0.59
CA THR A 321 5.00 -20.45 0.84
C THR A 321 3.87 -19.95 1.73
N ILE A 322 2.89 -19.22 1.17
CA ILE A 322 1.78 -18.62 1.92
C ILE A 322 0.49 -19.38 1.64
N GLU A 323 -0.29 -19.68 2.68
CA GLU A 323 -1.60 -20.29 2.53
C GLU A 323 -2.58 -19.29 1.86
N ALA A 324 -3.23 -19.71 0.77
CA ALA A 324 -4.21 -18.88 0.08
C ALA A 324 -5.44 -18.57 0.95
N ILE A 325 -5.82 -19.49 1.84
CA ILE A 325 -6.93 -19.33 2.78
C ILE A 325 -6.35 -19.17 4.18
N GLN A 326 -6.27 -17.92 4.66
CA GLN A 326 -5.86 -17.66 6.03
C GLN A 326 -6.90 -18.22 7.01
N LYS A 327 -6.45 -18.82 8.11
CA LYS A 327 -7.34 -19.20 9.21
C LYS A 327 -7.91 -17.94 9.87
N GLU A 328 -9.17 -18.01 10.26
CA GLU A 328 -9.81 -16.91 10.99
C GLU A 328 -9.05 -16.61 12.29
N PRO A 329 -8.73 -15.33 12.57
CA PRO A 329 -7.95 -14.96 13.73
C PRO A 329 -8.73 -15.20 15.02
N VAL A 330 -8.08 -15.83 16.01
CA VAL A 330 -8.65 -15.99 17.35
C VAL A 330 -8.44 -14.70 18.13
N LEU A 331 -9.48 -13.87 18.17
CA LEU A 331 -9.43 -12.58 18.87
C LEU A 331 -9.46 -12.76 20.40
N ALA A 332 -8.66 -11.95 21.09
CA ALA A 332 -8.78 -11.77 22.54
C ALA A 332 -10.16 -11.23 22.94
N SER A 333 -10.59 -11.49 24.18
CA SER A 333 -11.92 -11.10 24.69
C SER A 333 -12.23 -9.62 24.49
N TYR A 334 -11.27 -8.73 24.77
CA TYR A 334 -11.46 -7.29 24.63
C TYR A 334 -11.67 -6.85 23.17
N LYS A 335 -11.05 -7.52 22.19
CA LYS A 335 -11.21 -7.19 20.76
C LYS A 335 -12.61 -7.50 20.24
N LYS A 336 -13.29 -8.46 20.88
CA LYS A 336 -14.69 -8.80 20.60
C LYS A 336 -15.67 -7.77 21.17
N ALA A 337 -15.24 -6.95 22.13
CA ALA A 337 -16.12 -5.95 22.75
C ALA A 337 -16.36 -4.75 21.83
N ALA A 338 -17.52 -4.10 21.97
CA ALA A 338 -17.87 -2.89 21.22
C ALA A 338 -16.85 -1.74 21.43
N THR A 339 -16.13 -1.76 22.56
CA THR A 339 -15.16 -0.75 22.97
C THR A 339 -13.72 -1.03 22.50
N ALA A 340 -13.50 -2.08 21.70
CA ALA A 340 -12.17 -2.53 21.27
C ALA A 340 -11.27 -1.44 20.66
N PHE A 341 -11.85 -0.44 19.98
CA PHE A 341 -11.09 0.67 19.40
C PHE A 341 -10.76 1.79 20.41
N ARG A 342 -11.43 1.81 21.56
CA ARG A 342 -11.29 2.87 22.58
C ARG A 342 -10.40 2.45 23.73
N TYR A 343 -10.54 1.21 24.18
CA TYR A 343 -9.75 0.67 25.27
C TYR A 343 -9.75 -0.86 25.32
N ALA A 344 -8.67 -1.42 25.86
CA ALA A 344 -8.67 -2.77 26.40
C ALA A 344 -9.12 -2.73 27.86
N GLU A 345 -9.98 -3.66 28.27
CA GLU A 345 -10.41 -3.81 29.66
C GLU A 345 -10.39 -5.29 30.05
N PHE A 346 -9.76 -5.59 31.19
CA PHE A 346 -9.69 -6.93 31.75
C PHE A 346 -9.37 -6.87 33.25
N GLU A 347 -9.71 -7.93 33.98
CA GLU A 347 -9.35 -8.07 35.39
C GLU A 347 -7.90 -8.55 35.52
N GLY A 348 -7.14 -7.98 36.46
CA GLY A 348 -5.76 -8.37 36.66
C GLY A 348 -4.97 -7.56 37.70
N GLU A 349 -3.65 -7.68 37.57
CA GLU A 349 -2.63 -7.04 38.40
C GLU A 349 -1.73 -6.16 37.53
N VAL A 350 -1.46 -4.94 37.97
CA VAL A 350 -0.49 -4.03 37.34
C VAL A 350 0.67 -3.84 38.28
N LEU A 351 1.89 -4.18 37.84
CA LEU A 351 3.12 -3.82 38.50
C LEU A 351 3.67 -2.54 37.87
N ASP A 352 3.85 -1.49 38.67
CA ASP A 352 4.48 -0.26 38.22
C ASP A 352 6.00 -0.23 38.45
N THR A 353 6.66 0.78 37.89
CA THR A 353 8.11 1.00 38.02
C THR A 353 8.56 1.34 39.44
N ASP A 354 7.63 1.74 40.31
CA ASP A 354 7.86 2.02 41.73
C ASP A 354 7.67 0.75 42.60
N SER A 355 7.54 -0.43 41.95
CA SER A 355 7.27 -1.72 42.59
C SER A 355 5.93 -1.80 43.34
N LYS A 356 4.97 -0.93 43.00
CA LYS A 356 3.59 -1.02 43.52
C LYS A 356 2.78 -1.98 42.67
N ILE A 357 1.97 -2.78 43.35
CA ILE A 357 1.04 -3.72 42.73
C ILE A 357 -0.38 -3.20 42.94
N PHE A 358 -1.06 -2.91 41.84
CA PHE A 358 -2.48 -2.58 41.84
C PHE A 358 -3.28 -3.78 41.35
N LYS A 359 -4.36 -4.13 42.06
CA LYS A 359 -5.25 -5.24 41.69
C LYS A 359 -6.66 -4.75 41.42
N GLY A 360 -7.29 -5.30 40.40
CA GLY A 360 -8.66 -5.03 40.04
C GLY A 360 -8.84 -4.94 38.53
N LYS A 361 -9.83 -4.18 38.11
CA LYS A 361 -10.14 -4.01 36.69
C LYS A 361 -9.20 -3.00 36.06
N VAL A 362 -8.40 -3.46 35.11
CA VAL A 362 -7.42 -2.66 34.37
C VAL A 362 -8.04 -2.21 33.04
N ARG A 363 -8.02 -0.90 32.78
CA ARG A 363 -8.44 -0.31 31.51
C ARG A 363 -7.31 0.49 30.89
N ILE A 364 -6.98 0.19 29.64
CA ILE A 364 -5.88 0.82 28.90
C ILE A 364 -6.49 1.54 27.71
N LEU A 365 -6.31 2.85 27.63
CA LEU A 365 -6.92 3.68 26.60
C LEU A 365 -6.11 3.67 25.30
N SER A 366 -6.80 3.74 24.17
CA SER A 366 -6.24 3.91 22.83
C SER A 366 -6.06 5.38 22.47
N ASP A 367 -5.57 6.19 23.41
CA ASP A 367 -5.39 7.64 23.26
C ASP A 367 -4.17 8.03 22.41
N TYR A 368 -3.20 7.12 22.25
CA TYR A 368 -2.04 7.30 21.38
C TYR A 368 -1.75 6.05 20.51
N PRO A 369 -2.63 5.72 19.55
CA PRO A 369 -2.44 4.60 18.64
C PRO A 369 -1.39 4.92 17.56
N GLU A 370 -1.18 4.00 16.61
CA GLU A 370 -0.27 4.24 15.48
C GLU A 370 -0.68 5.51 14.70
N LEU A 371 0.30 6.38 14.44
CA LEU A 371 0.13 7.58 13.61
C LEU A 371 0.37 7.26 12.14
N ILE A 372 -0.60 7.61 11.29
CA ILE A 372 -0.52 7.55 9.83
C ILE A 372 -0.64 8.98 9.28
N ASP A 373 0.51 9.56 8.93
CA ASP A 373 0.58 10.91 8.37
C ASP A 373 0.44 10.87 6.84
N LEU A 374 -0.67 11.40 6.33
CA LEU A 374 -1.02 11.44 4.91
C LEU A 374 -0.78 12.81 4.28
N ARG A 375 -0.12 13.74 4.99
CA ARG A 375 0.18 15.08 4.51
C ARG A 375 1.27 15.11 3.44
N THR A 376 1.27 16.14 2.61
CA THR A 376 2.30 16.34 1.58
C THR A 376 3.56 17.02 2.15
N GLN A 377 4.75 16.73 1.61
CA GLN A 377 6.03 17.26 2.10
C GLN A 377 6.07 18.78 2.27
N GLN A 378 5.35 19.54 1.44
CA GLN A 378 5.29 21.01 1.51
C GLN A 378 4.61 21.53 2.80
N THR A 379 3.78 20.71 3.44
CA THR A 379 3.03 21.08 4.65
C THR A 379 3.72 20.67 5.95
N VAL A 380 4.79 19.86 5.88
CA VAL A 380 5.57 19.40 7.03
C VAL A 380 6.81 20.28 7.17
N SER A 381 6.82 21.24 8.10
CA SER A 381 8.02 22.06 8.32
C SER A 381 9.14 21.21 8.94
N GLY A 382 10.26 21.03 8.23
CA GLY A 382 11.39 20.17 8.62
C GLY A 382 12.08 20.52 9.95
N PHE A 383 11.77 21.65 10.58
CA PHE A 383 12.31 22.03 11.90
C PHE A 383 11.43 21.54 13.08
N ARG A 384 10.21 21.07 12.82
CA ARG A 384 9.28 20.61 13.88
C ARG A 384 9.32 19.11 14.13
N SER A 385 9.69 18.30 13.14
CA SER A 385 9.81 16.84 13.26
C SER A 385 10.80 16.39 14.35
N MET A 386 11.84 17.18 14.62
CA MET A 386 12.82 16.91 15.70
C MET A 386 12.27 17.05 17.13
N MET A 387 11.15 17.75 17.36
CA MET A 387 10.64 17.98 18.72
C MET A 387 9.52 17.03 19.17
N ASP A 388 9.02 16.15 18.29
CA ASP A 388 7.73 15.47 18.47
C ASP A 388 7.78 14.06 19.10
N GLY A 389 8.79 13.76 19.90
CA GLY A 389 8.81 12.54 20.72
C GLY A 389 7.82 12.53 21.91
N ILE A 390 6.93 13.51 22.04
CA ILE A 390 6.26 13.84 23.31
C ILE A 390 4.81 13.29 23.41
N GLY A 391 4.16 12.97 22.29
CA GLY A 391 2.76 12.48 22.31
C GLY A 391 2.63 11.03 22.81
N SER A 392 3.51 10.15 22.35
CA SER A 392 3.31 8.70 22.47
C SER A 392 3.70 8.08 23.82
N GLU A 393 4.28 8.88 24.73
CA GLU A 393 4.64 8.44 26.08
C GLU A 393 3.47 8.44 27.07
N LYS A 394 2.28 8.86 26.62
CA LYS A 394 1.15 9.22 27.48
C LYS A 394 0.01 8.20 27.51
N SER A 395 0.16 7.02 26.89
CA SER A 395 -0.92 6.04 26.82
C SER A 395 -1.53 5.75 28.20
N SER A 396 -2.77 6.16 28.40
CA SER A 396 -3.38 6.22 29.73
C SER A 396 -3.80 4.85 30.23
N VAL A 397 -3.49 4.54 31.49
CA VAL A 397 -3.94 3.34 32.19
C VAL A 397 -4.79 3.75 33.39
N ARG A 398 -6.01 3.22 33.48
CA ARG A 398 -6.94 3.42 34.59
C ARG A 398 -7.17 2.09 35.29
N ILE A 399 -6.97 2.05 36.60
CA ILE A 399 -7.09 0.83 37.42
C ILE A 399 -8.22 1.05 38.43
N PHE A 400 -9.30 0.31 38.27
CA PHE A 400 -10.46 0.35 39.14
C PHE A 400 -10.27 -0.67 40.27
N VAL A 401 -9.77 -0.19 41.40
CA VAL A 401 -9.55 -0.99 42.61
C VAL A 401 -10.87 -1.10 43.39
N GLU A 402 -11.18 -2.30 43.88
CA GLU A 402 -12.37 -2.54 44.69
C GLU A 402 -12.38 -1.64 45.95
N GLY A 403 -13.52 -1.01 46.23
CA GLY A 403 -13.68 -0.08 47.36
C GLY A 403 -13.13 1.34 47.14
N ALA A 404 -12.41 1.61 46.04
CA ALA A 404 -11.94 2.96 45.72
C ALA A 404 -13.04 3.80 45.03
N LYS A 405 -13.22 5.05 45.45
CA LYS A 405 -14.20 5.98 44.84
C LYS A 405 -13.81 6.47 43.45
N LYS A 406 -12.53 6.43 43.09
CA LYS A 406 -11.98 6.86 41.80
C LYS A 406 -10.93 5.84 41.35
N PRO A 407 -10.78 5.60 40.04
CA PRO A 407 -9.72 4.74 39.54
C PRO A 407 -8.35 5.38 39.78
N GLU A 408 -7.37 4.56 40.09
CA GLU A 408 -5.97 4.95 40.04
C GLU A 408 -5.58 5.24 38.59
N ARG A 409 -4.88 6.34 38.36
CA ARG A 409 -4.49 6.79 37.02
C ARG A 409 -2.98 6.73 36.88
N THR A 410 -2.50 6.01 35.88
CA THR A 410 -1.09 5.94 35.48
C THR A 410 -0.97 5.97 33.96
N ASN A 411 0.20 5.69 33.41
CA ASN A 411 0.42 5.53 31.98
C ASN A 411 1.25 4.27 31.70
N LEU A 412 1.20 3.76 30.46
CA LEU A 412 1.92 2.54 30.09
C LEU A 412 3.43 2.68 30.34
N LYS A 413 4.03 3.85 30.15
CA LYS A 413 5.46 4.09 30.44
C LYS A 413 5.86 3.77 31.88
N LYS A 414 4.94 3.89 32.85
CA LYS A 414 5.17 3.57 34.26
C LYS A 414 4.82 2.13 34.64
N VAL A 415 4.31 1.35 33.70
CA VAL A 415 3.92 -0.05 33.94
C VAL A 415 5.07 -0.96 33.52
N VAL A 416 5.50 -1.84 34.43
CA VAL A 416 6.51 -2.87 34.16
C VAL A 416 5.86 -4.04 33.44
N ASN A 417 4.78 -4.57 34.02
CA ASN A 417 3.98 -5.62 33.41
C ASN A 417 2.54 -5.58 33.93
N ILE A 418 1.66 -6.25 33.18
CA ILE A 418 0.28 -6.49 33.56
C ILE A 418 0.05 -7.99 33.49
N LYS A 419 -0.54 -8.55 34.54
CA LYS A 419 -0.92 -9.96 34.58
C LYS A 419 -2.43 -10.07 34.64
N ASP A 420 -3.05 -10.77 33.71
CA ASP A 420 -4.50 -10.99 33.76
C ASP A 420 -4.89 -12.14 34.71
N ASN A 421 -6.18 -12.26 34.99
CA ASN A 421 -6.72 -13.32 35.83
C ASN A 421 -6.54 -14.74 35.27
N GLU A 422 -6.19 -14.89 33.98
CA GLU A 422 -5.84 -16.17 33.36
C GLU A 422 -4.35 -16.50 33.53
N GLY A 423 -3.59 -15.61 34.16
CA GLY A 423 -2.17 -15.76 34.42
C GLY A 423 -1.27 -15.34 33.26
N ARG A 424 -1.81 -14.79 32.17
CA ARG A 424 -1.01 -14.26 31.05
C ARG A 424 -0.30 -12.99 31.49
N LEU A 425 0.97 -12.90 31.14
CA LEU A 425 1.83 -11.77 31.47
C LEU A 425 2.05 -10.93 30.20
N TYR A 426 1.61 -9.68 30.27
CA TYR A 426 1.87 -8.67 29.24
C TYR A 426 3.00 -7.77 29.70
N ILE A 427 4.04 -7.64 28.88
CA ILE A 427 5.12 -6.69 29.10
C ILE A 427 4.85 -5.40 28.33
N VAL A 428 5.30 -4.29 28.87
CA VAL A 428 5.18 -2.99 28.21
C VAL A 428 6.48 -2.63 27.51
N GLY A 429 6.37 -2.04 26.32
CA GLY A 429 7.51 -1.33 25.72
C GLY A 429 7.12 -0.50 24.52
N LYS A 430 8.13 0.12 23.91
CA LYS A 430 7.95 0.99 22.75
C LYS A 430 8.06 0.19 21.46
N THR A 431 7.11 0.38 20.54
CA THR A 431 7.13 -0.15 19.17
C THR A 431 6.69 0.92 18.19
N GLY A 432 7.05 0.79 16.92
CA GLY A 432 6.57 1.66 15.86
C GLY A 432 7.50 1.62 14.66
N LYS A 433 6.98 2.05 13.51
CA LYS A 433 7.70 1.99 12.24
C LYS A 433 8.76 3.09 12.22
N GLY A 434 10.03 2.67 12.21
CA GLY A 434 11.16 3.58 12.07
C GLY A 434 11.18 4.26 10.69
N VAL A 435 11.40 5.58 10.72
CA VAL A 435 11.82 6.52 9.65
C VAL A 435 11.60 6.04 8.21
N GLY A 436 10.49 6.49 7.61
CA GLY A 436 10.38 6.57 6.15
C GLY A 436 11.35 7.63 5.60
N ILE A 437 11.80 7.45 4.35
CA ILE A 437 12.78 8.32 3.65
C ILE A 437 12.33 9.81 3.58
N THR A 438 11.09 10.14 3.98
CA THR A 438 10.48 11.45 3.74
C THR A 438 9.91 12.18 4.96
N SER A 439 10.10 11.73 6.21
CA SER A 439 9.84 12.58 7.38
C SER A 439 10.36 11.95 8.68
N ASP A 440 11.11 12.73 9.45
CA ASP A 440 11.60 12.41 10.81
C ASP A 440 10.48 12.41 11.87
N VAL A 441 9.31 11.82 11.57
CA VAL A 441 8.24 11.67 12.57
C VAL A 441 8.43 10.34 13.27
N ASN A 442 8.89 10.38 14.52
CA ASN A 442 8.96 9.22 15.38
C ASN A 442 7.52 8.78 15.74
N THR A 443 7.00 7.73 15.09
CA THR A 443 5.66 7.17 15.34
C THR A 443 5.64 6.11 16.44
N LYS A 444 6.75 5.95 17.18
CA LYS A 444 6.84 4.97 18.27
C LYS A 444 5.77 5.24 19.31
N ARG A 445 5.16 4.19 19.85
CA ARG A 445 4.12 4.19 20.89
C ARG A 445 4.41 3.13 21.94
N TYR A 446 3.88 3.32 23.14
CA TYR A 446 3.85 2.23 24.11
C TYR A 446 2.75 1.23 23.76
N SER A 447 3.04 -0.04 23.98
CA SER A 447 2.15 -1.15 23.65
C SER A 447 2.33 -2.29 24.64
N LEU A 448 1.34 -3.18 24.68
CA LEU A 448 1.38 -4.40 25.46
C LEU A 448 1.78 -5.57 24.59
N PHE A 449 2.70 -6.38 25.08
CA PHE A 449 3.24 -7.52 24.36
C PHE A 449 3.11 -8.81 25.15
N GLU A 450 2.72 -9.87 24.47
CA GLU A 450 2.81 -11.25 24.93
C GLU A 450 4.04 -11.93 24.29
N GLU A 451 4.85 -12.63 25.08
CA GLU A 451 6.00 -13.38 24.55
C GLU A 451 5.53 -14.67 23.86
N VAL A 452 5.75 -14.76 22.55
CA VAL A 452 5.32 -15.91 21.74
C VAL A 452 6.43 -16.96 21.66
N LYS A 453 7.68 -16.51 21.43
CA LYS A 453 8.86 -17.36 21.46
C LYS A 453 10.01 -16.61 22.13
N LYS A 454 10.59 -17.25 23.14
CA LYS A 454 11.79 -16.75 23.82
C LYS A 454 13.05 -17.27 23.14
N GLY A 455 13.99 -16.38 22.86
CA GLY A 455 15.32 -16.74 22.38
C GLY A 455 16.43 -16.01 23.13
N SER A 456 17.67 -16.48 22.98
CA SER A 456 18.84 -15.90 23.67
C SER A 456 19.36 -14.62 23.01
N LYS A 457 19.12 -14.43 21.70
CA LYS A 457 19.56 -13.24 20.93
C LYS A 457 18.42 -12.41 20.37
N VAL A 458 17.26 -13.02 20.14
CA VAL A 458 16.04 -12.35 19.72
C VAL A 458 14.86 -13.10 20.32
N SER A 459 13.81 -12.39 20.70
CA SER A 459 12.53 -12.96 21.10
C SER A 459 11.43 -12.43 20.19
N LEU A 460 10.42 -13.26 19.95
CA LEU A 460 9.22 -12.92 19.19
C LEU A 460 8.08 -12.59 20.14
N TYR A 461 7.42 -11.48 19.88
CA TYR A 461 6.31 -10.99 20.67
C TYR A 461 5.09 -10.73 19.79
N HIS A 462 3.92 -10.87 20.40
CA HIS A 462 2.65 -10.45 19.84
C HIS A 462 2.22 -9.16 20.54
N GLU A 463 2.04 -8.09 19.79
CA GLU A 463 1.47 -6.82 20.25
C GLU A 463 -0.02 -7.02 20.53
N PHE A 464 -0.33 -7.45 21.75
CA PHE A 464 -1.70 -7.61 22.22
C PHE A 464 -2.53 -6.35 21.96
N PHE A 465 -1.99 -5.18 22.32
CA PHE A 465 -2.64 -3.87 22.20
C PHE A 465 -1.64 -2.76 21.82
N PRO A 466 -1.98 -1.80 20.93
CA PRO A 466 -3.27 -1.65 20.25
C PRO A 466 -3.43 -2.36 18.89
N GLN A 467 -2.36 -2.85 18.24
CA GLN A 467 -2.44 -3.22 16.81
C GLN A 467 -2.70 -4.69 16.47
N ASP A 468 -2.50 -5.66 17.38
CA ASP A 468 -2.52 -7.11 17.06
C ASP A 468 -1.35 -7.64 16.22
N ASP A 469 -0.25 -6.92 16.13
CA ASP A 469 0.87 -7.24 15.23
C ASP A 469 1.93 -8.13 15.89
N TYR A 470 2.90 -8.60 15.10
CA TYR A 470 4.06 -9.34 15.61
C TYR A 470 5.31 -8.48 15.53
N THR A 471 6.14 -8.55 16.57
CA THR A 471 7.36 -7.75 16.69
C THR A 471 8.51 -8.60 17.20
N LEU A 472 9.74 -8.19 16.88
CA LEU A 472 10.95 -8.82 17.39
C LEU A 472 11.64 -7.90 18.38
N LYS A 473 12.38 -8.45 19.33
CA LYS A 473 13.21 -7.65 20.23
C LYS A 473 14.51 -8.38 20.54
N LYS A 474 15.64 -7.68 20.42
CA LYS A 474 16.93 -8.19 20.92
C LYS A 474 17.04 -7.88 22.42
N PRO A 475 17.67 -8.74 23.24
CA PRO A 475 17.79 -8.52 24.69
C PRO A 475 18.46 -7.20 25.09
N ALA A 476 19.38 -6.69 24.26
CA ALA A 476 20.12 -5.46 24.51
C ALA A 476 19.38 -4.18 24.05
N GLU A 477 18.21 -4.31 23.43
CA GLU A 477 17.43 -3.19 22.92
C GLU A 477 16.29 -2.84 23.86
N ASP A 478 16.03 -1.55 24.06
CA ASP A 478 14.90 -1.07 24.86
C ASP A 478 13.58 -1.13 24.08
N GLU A 479 13.65 -1.17 22.75
CA GLU A 479 12.52 -1.03 21.85
C GLU A 479 12.22 -2.32 21.10
N PHE A 480 10.95 -2.52 20.77
CA PHE A 480 10.49 -3.59 19.90
C PHE A 480 10.62 -3.14 18.45
N PHE A 481 11.15 -4.03 17.63
CA PHE A 481 11.35 -3.82 16.22
C PHE A 481 10.08 -4.16 15.43
N SER A 482 9.57 -3.13 14.74
CA SER A 482 8.49 -3.22 13.76
C SER A 482 8.97 -2.60 12.44
N PRO A 483 9.33 -3.42 11.44
CA PRO A 483 9.74 -2.91 10.14
C PRO A 483 8.57 -2.25 9.39
N PRO A 484 8.84 -1.27 8.51
CA PRO A 484 7.80 -0.70 7.66
C PRO A 484 7.21 -1.74 6.69
N THR A 485 5.98 -1.49 6.25
CA THR A 485 5.16 -2.38 5.41
C THR A 485 5.60 -2.44 3.94
N LEU A 486 6.01 -1.31 3.37
CA LEU A 486 6.18 -1.17 1.91
C LEU A 486 7.56 -0.64 1.56
N PHE A 487 7.81 0.65 1.85
CA PHE A 487 9.07 1.30 1.52
C PHE A 487 10.05 1.18 2.68
N GLY A 488 11.28 0.77 2.37
CA GLY A 488 12.35 0.68 3.35
C GLY A 488 12.34 -0.58 4.22
N ARG A 489 11.38 -1.51 4.05
CA ARG A 489 11.33 -2.77 4.83
C ARG A 489 12.65 -3.52 4.77
N LYS A 490 13.12 -3.77 3.54
CA LYS A 490 14.39 -4.45 3.28
C LYS A 490 15.56 -3.74 3.95
N LYS A 491 15.59 -2.40 3.92
CA LYS A 491 16.63 -1.60 4.57
C LYS A 491 16.57 -1.76 6.10
N ALA A 492 15.39 -1.58 6.70
CA ALA A 492 15.19 -1.72 8.14
C ALA A 492 15.53 -3.13 8.65
N LEU A 493 15.13 -4.18 7.91
CA LEU A 493 15.49 -5.56 8.22
C LEU A 493 17.01 -5.77 8.19
N LYS A 494 17.71 -5.22 7.19
CA LYS A 494 19.17 -5.33 7.10
C LYS A 494 19.88 -4.59 8.23
N GLU A 495 19.37 -3.43 8.63
CA GLU A 495 19.91 -2.68 9.77
C GLU A 495 19.72 -3.47 11.07
N TYR A 496 18.52 -3.99 11.30
CA TYR A 496 18.19 -4.79 12.48
C TYR A 496 19.02 -6.06 12.60
N PHE A 497 19.21 -6.79 11.50
CA PHE A 497 19.96 -8.05 11.43
C PHE A 497 21.41 -7.88 10.92
N SER A 498 21.97 -6.68 11.02
CA SER A 498 23.30 -6.32 10.50
C SER A 498 24.44 -7.16 11.09
N ASP A 499 24.22 -7.74 12.26
CA ASP A 499 25.13 -8.64 12.97
C ASP A 499 25.13 -10.08 12.45
N CYS A 500 24.31 -10.41 11.45
CA CYS A 500 24.21 -11.77 10.91
C CYS A 500 24.20 -11.81 9.37
N PRO A 501 25.36 -12.06 8.72
CA PRO A 501 25.48 -12.02 7.25
C PRO A 501 24.52 -12.96 6.50
N GLN A 502 24.22 -14.14 7.05
CA GLN A 502 23.27 -15.09 6.44
C GLN A 502 21.84 -14.57 6.44
N MET A 503 21.47 -13.76 7.45
CA MET A 503 20.18 -13.07 7.45
C MET A 503 20.15 -11.99 6.38
N ILE A 504 21.23 -11.23 6.20
CA ILE A 504 21.35 -10.23 5.13
C ILE A 504 21.16 -10.87 3.75
N GLU A 505 21.77 -12.03 3.51
CA GLU A 505 21.59 -12.78 2.26
C GLU A 505 20.12 -13.21 2.07
N SER A 506 19.48 -13.71 3.12
CA SER A 506 18.07 -14.11 3.09
C SER A 506 17.13 -12.92 2.85
N ILE A 507 17.41 -11.77 3.46
CA ILE A 507 16.72 -10.50 3.21
C ILE A 507 16.97 -10.02 1.78
N ASP A 508 18.18 -10.23 1.23
CA ASP A 508 18.50 -9.86 -0.14
C ASP A 508 17.74 -10.65 -1.18
N LYS A 509 17.58 -11.94 -0.89
CA LYS A 509 16.70 -12.84 -1.61
C LYS A 509 15.22 -12.54 -1.38
N GLY A 510 14.87 -11.74 -0.36
CA GLY A 510 13.51 -11.30 -0.04
C GLY A 510 12.69 -12.34 0.73
N SER A 511 13.33 -13.21 1.51
CA SER A 511 12.67 -14.27 2.29
C SER A 511 11.70 -13.77 3.36
N TYR A 512 11.65 -12.45 3.61
CA TYR A 512 10.87 -11.82 4.67
C TYR A 512 10.07 -10.59 4.19
N ASP A 513 9.72 -10.56 2.90
CA ASP A 513 9.05 -9.41 2.28
C ASP A 513 7.60 -9.23 2.77
N PHE A 514 6.97 -10.29 3.28
CA PHE A 514 5.61 -10.25 3.80
C PHE A 514 5.56 -9.86 5.29
N GLU A 515 4.45 -9.26 5.72
CA GLU A 515 4.19 -8.86 7.10
C GLU A 515 3.07 -9.71 7.70
N ASN A 516 3.39 -10.98 8.00
CA ASN A 516 2.47 -11.90 8.67
C ASN A 516 3.19 -12.69 9.76
N LYS A 517 2.41 -13.33 10.64
CA LYS A 517 2.89 -14.12 11.77
C LYS A 517 3.96 -15.13 11.34
N GLU A 518 3.71 -15.85 10.26
CA GLU A 518 4.57 -16.91 9.74
C GLU A 518 5.94 -16.35 9.33
N THR A 519 5.97 -15.16 8.74
CA THR A 519 7.22 -14.47 8.39
C THR A 519 8.00 -14.06 9.62
N TYR A 520 7.35 -13.55 10.67
CA TYR A 520 8.04 -13.23 11.93
C TYR A 520 8.54 -14.47 12.67
N ILE A 521 7.78 -15.57 12.67
CA ILE A 521 8.25 -16.86 13.17
C ILE A 521 9.48 -17.32 12.39
N LYS A 522 9.44 -17.25 11.06
CA LYS A 522 10.57 -17.61 10.20
C LYS A 522 11.80 -16.74 10.47
N MET A 523 11.64 -15.43 10.61
CA MET A 523 12.74 -14.52 10.97
C MET A 523 13.36 -14.89 12.31
N PHE A 524 12.53 -15.19 13.33
CA PHE A 524 13.01 -15.66 14.62
C PHE A 524 13.79 -16.98 14.50
N ASP A 525 13.22 -17.98 13.81
CA ASP A 525 13.80 -19.32 13.68
C ASP A 525 15.11 -19.28 12.88
N ASP A 526 15.14 -18.55 11.76
CA ASP A 526 16.33 -18.36 10.92
C ASP A 526 17.42 -17.60 11.68
N TYR A 527 17.10 -16.50 12.35
CA TYR A 527 18.08 -15.75 13.13
C TYR A 527 18.64 -16.59 14.27
N SER A 528 17.78 -17.32 14.97
CA SER A 528 18.20 -18.23 16.04
C SER A 528 19.11 -19.34 15.50
N LYS A 529 18.90 -19.81 14.27
CA LYS A 529 19.72 -20.85 13.65
C LYS A 529 21.05 -20.33 13.08
N PHE A 530 21.00 -19.26 12.28
CA PHE A 530 22.14 -18.70 11.57
C PHE A 530 23.11 -17.97 12.49
N CYS A 531 22.58 -17.41 13.57
CA CYS A 531 23.29 -16.49 14.43
C CYS A 531 23.49 -17.06 15.85
N ALA A 532 23.14 -18.35 16.10
CA ALA A 532 23.52 -19.08 17.32
C ALA A 532 25.02 -19.39 17.32
N LYS A 533 25.79 -18.41 17.76
CA LYS A 533 27.14 -18.60 18.30
C LYS A 533 27.24 -17.88 19.62
#